data_AF-A0A1A9V2Q9-F1
#
_entry.id   AF-A0A1A9V2Q9-F1
#
_cell.length_a   1.000
_cell.length_b   1.000
_cell.length_c   1.000
_cell.angle_alpha   90.00
_cell.angle_beta   90.00
_cell.angle_gamma   90.00
#
_symmetry.space_group_name_H-M   'P 1'
#
loop_
_entity.id
_entity.type
_entity.pdbx_description
1 polymer ?
#
loop_
_entity_poly.entity_id
_entity_poly.type
_entity_poly.pdbx_seq_one_letter_code
_entity_poly.pdbx_strand_id
1 'polypeptide(L)'
;MSSQGSADKGEKRETKSKPTNTFFVFLQEYRQQLKDAGFTGIPSPKICQLAGQRWRKMSNDQKLPYKIWARRNREQLREGKMRKEIQKLNLENRIKKVRPNFIN
;
A
#
# COMPACT_ATOMS: atom_id res chain seq x y z
N MET A 1 -22.39 -33.72 -5.55
CA MET A 1 -21.62 -32.48 -5.81
C MET A 1 -20.48 -32.48 -4.82
N SER A 2 -19.31 -32.93 -5.27
CA SER A 2 -18.16 -33.24 -4.42
C SER A 2 -17.34 -32.00 -4.03
N SER A 3 -16.64 -32.17 -2.90
CA SER A 3 -15.36 -31.54 -2.53
C SER A 3 -15.40 -30.31 -1.62
N GLN A 4 -15.45 -30.62 -0.32
CA GLN A 4 -14.54 -30.18 0.77
C GLN A 4 -13.47 -29.12 0.45
N GLY A 5 -13.35 -28.16 1.37
CA GLY A 5 -12.16 -28.08 2.24
C GLY A 5 -11.05 -27.05 1.95
N SER A 6 -10.89 -26.15 2.92
CA SER A 6 -9.60 -25.68 3.50
C SER A 6 -8.75 -24.62 2.78
N ALA A 7 -8.51 -23.50 3.46
CA ALA A 7 -7.27 -22.70 3.46
C ALA A 7 -7.45 -21.55 4.46
N ASP A 8 -6.49 -21.06 5.23
CA ASP A 8 -5.11 -21.42 5.57
C ASP A 8 -4.73 -20.39 6.67
N LYS A 9 -4.07 -20.82 7.74
CA LYS A 9 -3.66 -19.94 8.84
C LYS A 9 -2.44 -19.12 8.37
N GLY A 10 -2.71 -17.94 7.82
CA GLY A 10 -1.67 -17.02 7.33
C GLY A 10 -0.79 -16.47 8.45
N GLU A 11 0.42 -17.02 8.55
CA GLU A 11 1.63 -16.40 9.07
C GLU A 11 1.67 -14.90 8.71
N LYS A 12 1.95 -14.02 9.69
CA LYS A 12 2.09 -12.57 9.50
C LYS A 12 3.32 -12.28 8.62
N ARG A 13 3.19 -12.51 7.31
CA ARG A 13 4.07 -11.93 6.30
C ARG A 13 3.94 -10.42 6.48
N GLU A 14 5.02 -9.75 6.84
CA GLU A 14 5.08 -8.29 6.78
C GLU A 14 4.53 -7.89 5.41
N THR A 15 3.30 -7.37 5.39
CA THR A 15 2.61 -7.06 4.15
C THR A 15 3.34 -5.86 3.57
N LYS A 16 4.31 -6.16 2.71
CA LYS A 16 5.12 -5.16 1.99
C LYS A 16 4.12 -4.24 1.29
N SER A 17 3.85 -3.08 1.91
CA SER A 17 2.80 -2.16 1.46
C SER A 17 3.09 -1.82 0.01
N LYS A 18 2.26 -2.37 -0.90
CA LYS A 18 2.45 -2.17 -2.32
C LYS A 18 2.17 -0.69 -2.59
N PRO A 19 2.99 -0.02 -3.41
CA PRO A 19 2.72 1.36 -3.77
C PRO A 19 1.30 1.50 -4.31
N THR A 20 0.52 2.36 -3.67
CA THR A 20 -0.89 2.58 -3.99
C THR A 20 -1.00 3.11 -5.41
N ASN A 21 -1.62 2.32 -6.30
CA ASN A 21 -1.92 2.75 -7.67
C ASN A 21 -2.83 3.99 -7.64
N THR A 22 -2.73 4.87 -8.63
CA THR A 22 -3.55 6.06 -8.84
C THR A 22 -5.04 5.82 -8.55
N PHE A 23 -5.61 4.73 -9.08
CA PHE A 23 -7.01 4.39 -8.83
C PHE A 23 -7.30 4.06 -7.36
N PHE A 24 -6.39 3.39 -6.65
CA PHE A 24 -6.59 3.06 -5.23
C PHE A 24 -6.55 4.28 -4.33
N VAL A 25 -5.77 5.31 -4.70
CA VAL A 25 -5.79 6.60 -4.03
C VAL A 25 -7.16 7.26 -4.18
N PHE A 26 -7.68 7.33 -5.41
CA PHE A 26 -9.04 7.80 -5.66
C PHE A 26 -10.09 6.97 -4.91
N LEU A 27 -9.97 5.65 -4.94
CA LEU A 27 -10.92 4.75 -4.29
C LEU A 27 -10.94 4.94 -2.77
N GLN A 28 -9.80 5.26 -2.15
CA GLN A 28 -9.73 5.59 -0.74
C GLN A 28 -10.49 6.88 -0.43
N GLU A 29 -10.26 7.93 -1.21
CA GLU A 29 -10.99 9.20 -1.05
C GLU A 29 -12.49 9.01 -1.29
N TYR A 30 -12.86 8.26 -2.33
CA TYR A 30 -14.26 7.98 -2.66
C TYR A 30 -14.99 7.25 -1.53
N ARG A 31 -14.34 6.29 -0.85
CA ARG A 31 -14.89 5.65 0.35
C ARG A 31 -15.10 6.64 1.48
N GLN A 32 -14.14 7.55 1.68
CA GLN A 32 -14.23 8.58 2.71
C GLN A 32 -15.39 9.53 2.42
N GLN A 33 -15.53 10.01 1.18
CA GLN A 33 -16.65 10.84 0.74
C GLN A 33 -18.01 10.18 0.98
N LEU A 34 -18.14 8.87 0.68
CA LEU A 34 -19.36 8.13 0.96
C LEU A 34 -19.67 8.06 2.46
N LYS A 35 -18.64 7.80 3.28
CA LYS A 35 -18.78 7.75 4.74
C LYS A 35 -19.20 9.11 5.29
N ASP A 36 -18.57 10.19 4.83
CA ASP A 36 -18.86 11.56 5.28
C ASP A 36 -20.25 12.02 4.85
N ALA A 37 -20.73 11.55 3.70
CA ALA A 37 -22.10 11.77 3.22
C ALA A 37 -23.15 10.85 3.89
N GLY A 38 -22.77 10.05 4.90
CA GLY A 38 -23.69 9.18 5.64
C GLY A 38 -24.06 7.88 4.94
N PHE A 39 -23.44 7.55 3.80
CA PHE A 39 -23.65 6.27 3.11
C PHE A 39 -22.86 5.15 3.81
N THR A 40 -23.41 4.67 4.92
CA THR A 40 -22.91 3.51 5.65
C THR A 40 -23.62 2.22 5.22
N GLY A 41 -22.95 1.08 5.26
CA GLY A 41 -23.56 -0.23 4.98
C GLY A 41 -23.58 -0.65 3.50
N ILE A 42 -23.02 0.16 2.58
CA ILE A 42 -22.86 -0.26 1.19
C ILE A 42 -21.79 -1.36 1.10
N PRO A 43 -22.07 -2.52 0.47
CA PRO A 43 -21.08 -3.57 0.31
C PRO A 43 -19.85 -3.10 -0.47
N SER A 44 -18.64 -3.45 0.01
CA SER A 44 -17.37 -3.11 -0.64
C SER A 44 -17.33 -3.40 -2.15
N PRO A 45 -17.85 -4.54 -2.67
CA PRO A 45 -17.90 -4.79 -4.12
C PRO A 45 -18.71 -3.74 -4.87
N LYS A 46 -19.82 -3.27 -4.29
CA LYS A 46 -20.67 -2.24 -4.89
C LYS A 46 -19.98 -0.88 -4.93
N ILE A 47 -19.26 -0.52 -3.86
CA ILE A 47 -18.44 0.71 -3.82
C ILE A 47 -17.37 0.66 -4.91
N CYS A 48 -16.65 -0.46 -5.03
CA CYS A 48 -15.62 -0.64 -6.06
C CYS A 48 -16.21 -0.53 -7.48
N GLN A 49 -17.41 -1.09 -7.71
CA GLN A 49 -18.10 -0.99 -8.99
C GLN A 49 -18.44 0.48 -9.33
N LEU A 50 -19.06 1.21 -8.40
CA LEU A 50 -19.43 2.62 -8.57
C LEU A 50 -18.20 3.50 -8.78
N ALA A 51 -17.17 3.31 -7.98
CA ALA A 51 -15.89 4.00 -8.12
C ALA A 51 -15.26 3.76 -9.49
N GLY A 52 -15.26 2.51 -9.97
CA GLY A 52 -14.75 2.17 -11.30
C GLY A 52 -15.54 2.85 -12.44
N GLN A 53 -16.86 2.96 -12.32
CA GLN A 53 -17.67 3.70 -13.29
C GLN A 53 -17.35 5.20 -13.28
N ARG A 54 -17.29 5.81 -12.09
CA ARG A 54 -16.93 7.23 -11.94
C ARG A 54 -15.53 7.52 -12.48
N TRP A 55 -14.55 6.68 -12.15
CA TRP A 55 -13.17 6.82 -12.61
C TRP A 55 -13.07 6.80 -14.14
N ARG A 56 -13.81 5.92 -14.83
CA ARG A 56 -13.81 5.89 -16.30
C ARG A 56 -14.37 7.18 -16.91
N LYS A 57 -15.37 7.78 -16.27
CA LYS A 57 -15.99 9.05 -16.71
C LYS A 57 -15.16 10.29 -16.41
N MET A 58 -14.19 10.22 -15.49
CA MET A 58 -13.35 11.37 -15.14
C MET A 58 -12.37 11.74 -16.25
N SER A 59 -12.18 13.04 -16.46
CA SER A 59 -11.18 13.58 -17.39
C SER A 59 -9.75 13.36 -16.89
N ASN A 60 -8.77 13.62 -17.76
CA ASN A 60 -7.36 13.54 -17.37
C ASN A 60 -7.00 14.54 -16.26
N ASP A 61 -7.59 15.74 -16.30
CA ASP A 61 -7.34 16.79 -15.31
C ASP A 61 -7.92 16.42 -13.96
N GLN A 62 -9.14 15.84 -13.94
CA GLN A 62 -9.74 15.31 -12.71
C GLN A 62 -8.93 14.14 -12.13
N LYS A 63 -8.23 13.37 -12.98
CA LYS A 63 -7.36 12.27 -12.56
C LYS A 63 -5.97 12.74 -12.12
N LEU A 64 -5.56 13.95 -12.49
CA LEU A 64 -4.20 14.44 -12.28
C LEU A 64 -3.81 14.53 -10.79
N PRO A 65 -4.65 15.06 -9.88
CA PRO A 65 -4.33 15.08 -8.45
C PRO A 65 -4.00 13.68 -7.90
N TYR A 66 -4.77 12.67 -8.32
CA TYR A 66 -4.56 11.28 -7.91
C TYR A 66 -3.26 10.70 -8.46
N LYS A 67 -2.86 11.09 -9.67
CA LYS A 67 -1.56 10.66 -10.27
C LYS A 67 -0.40 11.24 -9.47
N ILE A 68 -0.49 12.51 -9.08
CA ILE A 68 0.52 13.20 -8.27
C ILE A 68 0.60 12.55 -6.88
N TRP A 69 -0.55 12.31 -6.24
CA TRP A 69 -0.59 11.70 -4.92
C TRP A 69 -0.03 10.26 -4.95
N ALA A 70 -0.43 9.43 -5.92
CA ALA A 70 0.13 8.09 -6.08
C ALA A 70 1.65 8.11 -6.34
N ARG A 71 2.16 9.10 -7.10
CA ARG A 71 3.59 9.29 -7.29
C ARG A 71 4.29 9.60 -5.97
N ARG A 72 3.78 10.55 -5.17
CA ARG A 72 4.34 10.88 -3.85
C ARG A 72 4.36 9.67 -2.91
N ASN A 73 3.29 8.89 -2.88
CA ASN A 73 3.23 7.67 -2.07
C ASN A 73 4.33 6.65 -2.48
N ARG A 74 4.62 6.55 -3.79
CA ARG A 74 5.73 5.71 -4.29
C ARG A 74 7.09 6.21 -3.84
N GLU A 75 7.32 7.51 -3.91
CA GLU A 75 8.58 8.15 -3.51
C GLU A 75 8.83 7.94 -2.01
N GLN A 76 7.84 8.21 -1.16
CA GLN A 76 7.93 7.99 0.28
C GLN A 76 8.23 6.53 0.64
N LEU A 77 7.60 5.56 -0.04
CA LEU A 77 7.90 4.14 0.17
C LEU A 77 9.32 3.77 -0.25
N ARG A 78 9.86 4.39 -1.31
CA ARG A 78 11.24 4.18 -1.75
C ARG A 78 12.22 4.76 -0.73
N GLU A 79 11.99 5.99 -0.29
CA GLU A 79 12.79 6.65 0.73
C GLU A 79 12.80 5.87 2.05
N GLY A 80 11.63 5.39 2.51
CA GLY A 80 11.54 4.58 3.72
C GLY A 80 12.34 3.27 3.62
N LYS A 81 12.34 2.62 2.45
CA LYS A 81 13.18 1.43 2.20
C LYS A 81 14.66 1.77 2.23
N MET A 82 15.06 2.86 1.57
CA MET A 82 16.44 3.31 1.54
C MET A 82 16.95 3.66 2.94
N ARG A 83 16.14 4.35 3.75
CA ARG A 83 16.48 4.67 5.15
C ARG A 83 16.74 3.43 5.99
N LYS A 84 15.90 2.39 5.85
CA LYS A 84 16.10 1.10 6.54
C LYS A 84 17.39 0.41 6.10
N GLU A 85 17.70 0.44 4.81
CA GLU A 85 18.93 -0.13 4.27
C GLU A 85 20.18 0.60 4.80
N ILE A 86 20.16 1.94 4.78
CA ILE A 86 21.25 2.77 5.35
C ILE A 86 21.42 2.47 6.84
N GLN A 87 20.33 2.35 7.60
CA GLN A 87 20.39 2.03 9.03
C GLN A 87 21.01 0.64 9.26
N LYS A 88 20.66 -0.35 8.43
CA LYS A 88 21.21 -1.71 8.48
C LYS A 88 22.72 -1.70 8.20
N LEU A 89 23.14 -1.04 7.12
CA LEU A 89 24.56 -0.91 6.76
C LEU A 89 25.37 -0.22 7.86
N ASN A 90 24.83 0.85 8.45
CA ASN A 90 25.47 1.55 9.57
C ASN A 90 25.61 0.63 10.79
N LEU A 91 24.60 -0.19 11.09
CA LEU A 91 24.66 -1.17 12.19
C LEU A 91 25.71 -2.26 11.92
N GLU A 92 25.75 -2.82 10.72
CA GLU A 92 26.73 -3.83 10.32
C GLU A 92 28.16 -3.29 10.42
N ASN A 93 28.41 -2.08 9.91
CA ASN A 93 29.71 -1.42 10.00
C ASN A 93 30.09 -1.16 11.47
N ARG A 94 29.13 -0.79 12.32
CA ARG A 94 29.37 -0.64 13.76
C ARG A 94 29.75 -1.98 14.42
N ILE A 95 29.07 -3.07 14.08
CA ILE A 95 29.38 -4.41 14.60
C ILE A 95 30.79 -4.84 14.19
N LYS A 96 31.15 -4.67 12.91
CA LYS A 96 32.50 -4.97 12.39
C LYS A 96 33.59 -4.16 13.10
N LYS A 97 33.32 -2.90 13.44
CA LYS A 97 34.26 -2.03 14.16
C LYS A 97 34.44 -2.41 15.63
N VAL A 98 33.38 -2.91 16.29
CA VAL A 98 33.40 -3.24 17.73
C VAL A 98 33.88 -4.68 17.99
N ARG A 99 33.69 -5.61 17.05
CA ARG A 99 34.12 -7.02 17.19
C ARG A 99 34.98 -7.48 15.99
N PRO A 100 36.24 -7.01 15.89
CA PRO A 100 37.09 -7.37 14.76
C PRO A 100 37.50 -8.85 14.71
N ASN A 101 37.49 -9.59 15.83
CA ASN A 101 38.13 -10.91 15.94
C ASN A 101 37.22 -12.05 16.49
N PHE A 102 36.02 -12.25 15.93
CA PHE A 102 35.20 -13.45 16.22
C PHE A 102 35.09 -14.41 15.02
N ILE A 103 36.17 -14.50 14.24
CA ILE A 103 36.38 -15.59 13.28
C ILE A 103 37.77 -16.16 13.58
N ASN A 104 37.79 -17.21 14.40
CA ASN A 104 38.79 -18.28 14.44
C ASN A 104 38.02 -19.55 14.76
#